data_AF-A0A014NA94-F1
#
_entry.id   AF-A0A014NA94-F1
#
_cell.length_a   1.000
_cell.length_b   1.000
_cell.length_c   1.000
_cell.angle_alpha   90.00
_cell.angle_beta   90.00
_cell.angle_gamma   90.00
#
_symmetry.space_group_name_H-M   'P 1'
#
loop_
_entity.id
_entity.type
_entity.pdbx_description
1 polymer ?
#
loop_
_entity_poly.entity_id
_entity_poly.type
_entity_poly.pdbx_seq_one_letter_code
_entity_poly.pdbx_strand_id
1 'polypeptide(L)'
;MAPTSPSAEEWFNLAEASPLEIAACGFVQRWEAAVSEFNQREAHDLDSLLGPDRPPTDIQSWQKSWTKLEFERISKSNVHLLRAWKLCCNFLHASPIAILSPRHGITCERSESQETARSGNQYALWSEAFCQALSCLVCHPIWGQKAKRLTAAIQFAAICRLDDRRPWTLASYSTGCRDMKRLRKIVSSQRNQPLHELCENYSLEQMACGQEPSSHYMLFCHIGTYARENQGRMTNHSQDFPPRLAVHISDLEAITKAIHHHYPGSKRLDLMYSDIIGGAATKIRLQNAFPSSSELKNTHIRSFLNELRLVRQDVSSNKSVSRAPPPTTTTSITTTATEGASSRRPAGIEKKRKGAWGNRHKHDKRRREGGCEAE
;
A
#
# COMPACT_ATOMS: atom_id res chain seq x y z
N MET A 1 32.83 35.31 24.00
CA MET A 1 33.06 34.33 25.10
C MET A 1 32.55 32.99 24.62
N ALA A 2 33.27 31.89 24.91
CA ALA A 2 32.79 30.55 24.56
C ALA A 2 31.62 30.15 25.46
N PRO A 3 30.66 29.31 24.98
CA PRO A 3 29.66 28.73 25.86
C PRO A 3 30.35 27.76 26.83
N THR A 4 30.35 28.12 28.11
CA THR A 4 30.80 27.23 29.18
C THR A 4 29.89 26.01 29.23
N SER A 5 30.49 24.81 29.25
CA SER A 5 29.74 23.58 29.50
C SER A 5 28.98 23.68 30.82
N PRO A 6 27.70 23.22 30.89
CA PRO A 6 26.92 23.29 32.11
C PRO A 6 27.58 22.53 33.26
N SER A 7 27.43 23.04 34.47
CA SER A 7 28.10 22.52 35.66
C SER A 7 27.55 21.14 36.04
N ALA A 8 28.29 20.37 36.85
CA ALA A 8 27.84 19.05 37.30
C ALA A 8 26.50 19.11 38.07
N GLU A 9 26.17 20.24 38.71
CA GLU A 9 24.91 20.44 39.44
C GLU A 9 23.73 20.68 38.50
N GLU A 10 23.94 21.31 37.34
CA GLU A 10 22.91 21.46 36.30
C GLU A 10 22.53 20.11 35.67
N TRP A 11 23.42 19.11 35.70
CA TRP A 11 23.11 17.73 35.33
C TRP A 11 22.34 16.97 36.41
N PHE A 12 22.42 17.37 37.69
CA PHE A 12 21.71 16.69 38.78
C PHE A 12 20.22 17.09 38.84
N ASN A 13 19.86 18.31 38.45
CA ASN A 13 18.44 18.72 38.35
C ASN A 13 17.68 18.09 37.17
N LEU A 14 18.35 17.31 36.31
CA LEU A 14 17.69 16.42 35.34
C LEU A 14 17.16 15.12 35.98
N ALA A 15 17.34 14.92 37.28
CA ALA A 15 16.84 13.74 38.00
C ALA A 15 15.33 13.76 38.31
N GLU A 16 14.66 14.93 38.25
CA GLU A 16 13.20 15.01 38.45
C GLU A 16 12.41 14.53 37.22
N ALA A 17 12.94 14.74 36.02
CA ALA A 17 12.30 14.30 34.79
C ALA A 17 12.59 12.82 34.54
N SER A 18 11.54 11.98 34.61
CA SER A 18 11.65 10.57 34.23
C SER A 18 12.25 10.43 32.82
N PRO A 19 13.06 9.39 32.56
CA PRO A 19 13.35 8.87 31.22
C PRO A 19 12.23 9.08 30.19
N LEU A 20 11.01 8.71 30.57
CA LEU A 20 9.83 8.77 29.69
C LEU A 20 9.42 10.21 29.37
N GLU A 21 9.55 11.12 30.33
CA GLU A 21 9.26 12.53 30.13
C GLU A 21 10.27 13.19 29.20
N ILE A 22 11.57 12.89 29.34
CA ILE A 22 12.60 13.38 28.42
C ILE A 22 12.33 12.89 27.00
N ALA A 23 12.02 11.59 26.83
CA ALA A 23 11.71 11.01 25.53
C ALA A 23 10.43 11.60 24.91
N ALA A 24 9.38 11.79 25.72
CA ALA A 24 8.12 12.40 25.29
C ALA A 24 8.30 13.88 24.91
N CYS A 25 9.04 14.67 25.69
CA CYS A 25 9.38 16.06 25.35
C CYS A 25 10.19 16.15 24.05
N GLY A 26 11.17 15.26 23.85
CA GLY A 26 11.89 15.16 22.58
C GLY A 26 11.01 14.73 21.40
N PHE A 27 9.93 13.98 21.63
CA PHE A 27 8.91 13.70 20.62
C PHE A 27 8.08 14.96 20.30
N VAL A 28 7.62 15.69 21.32
CA VAL A 28 6.84 16.94 21.16
C VAL A 28 7.61 17.95 20.31
N GLN A 29 8.91 18.15 20.58
CA GLN A 29 9.76 19.04 19.79
C GLN A 29 9.82 18.64 18.31
N ARG A 30 9.95 17.33 18.00
CA ARG A 30 9.91 16.83 16.62
C ARG A 30 8.54 17.06 15.96
N TRP A 31 7.45 16.90 16.71
CA TRP A 31 6.10 17.18 16.24
C TRP A 31 5.93 18.67 15.91
N GLU A 32 6.33 19.58 16.80
CA GLU A 32 6.22 21.02 16.60
C GLU A 32 7.05 21.51 15.41
N ALA A 33 8.29 21.00 15.26
CA ALA A 33 9.11 21.24 14.09
C ALA A 33 8.44 20.74 12.80
N ALA A 34 7.90 19.52 12.79
CA ALA A 34 7.22 18.95 11.63
C ALA A 34 5.94 19.72 11.24
N VAL A 35 5.17 20.22 12.20
CA VAL A 35 4.00 21.07 11.95
C VAL A 35 4.40 22.45 11.43
N SER A 36 5.48 23.04 11.96
CA SER A 36 6.02 24.31 11.46
C SER A 36 6.50 24.17 10.00
N GLU A 37 7.25 23.10 9.70
CA GLU A 37 7.71 22.79 8.33
C GLU A 37 6.52 22.54 7.39
N PHE A 38 5.50 21.80 7.82
CA PHE A 38 4.30 21.56 7.00
C PHE A 38 3.52 22.84 6.73
N ASN A 39 3.34 23.71 7.74
CA ASN A 39 2.58 24.95 7.61
C ASN A 39 3.31 26.05 6.80
N GLN A 40 4.60 25.88 6.50
CA GLN A 40 5.36 26.74 5.59
C GLN A 40 5.18 26.37 4.11
N ARG A 41 4.49 25.27 3.81
CA ARG A 41 4.28 24.77 2.44
C ARG A 41 3.20 25.53 1.70
N GLU A 42 3.35 25.65 0.38
CA GLU A 42 2.41 26.38 -0.47
C GLU A 42 1.19 25.53 -0.84
N ALA A 43 0.14 26.16 -1.37
CA ALA A 43 -1.07 25.45 -1.82
C ALA A 43 -0.79 24.36 -2.87
N HIS A 44 0.25 24.51 -3.69
CA HIS A 44 0.70 23.50 -4.65
C HIS A 44 1.22 22.21 -3.96
N ASP A 45 1.77 22.31 -2.76
CA ASP A 45 2.25 21.13 -2.02
C ASP A 45 1.09 20.26 -1.51
N LEU A 46 -0.10 20.84 -1.37
CA LEU A 46 -1.33 20.10 -1.07
C LEU A 46 -1.79 19.24 -2.27
N ASP A 47 -1.58 19.73 -3.50
CA ASP A 47 -1.77 18.93 -4.72
C ASP A 47 -0.74 17.80 -4.82
N SER A 48 0.48 18.01 -4.35
CA SER A 48 1.51 16.96 -4.24
C SER A 48 1.16 15.88 -3.19
N LEU A 49 0.53 16.28 -2.09
CA LEU A 49 0.14 15.41 -0.97
C LEU A 49 -1.15 14.61 -1.22
N LEU A 50 -2.17 15.26 -1.79
CA LEU A 50 -3.53 14.72 -1.95
C LEU A 50 -3.85 14.34 -3.41
N GLY A 51 -3.00 14.72 -4.36
CA GLY A 51 -3.36 14.80 -5.76
C GLY A 51 -4.23 16.01 -6.10
N PRO A 52 -4.40 16.32 -7.39
CA PRO A 52 -5.16 17.49 -7.83
C PRO A 52 -6.64 17.36 -7.50
N ASP A 53 -7.27 18.47 -7.10
CA ASP A 53 -8.71 18.49 -6.83
C ASP A 53 -9.50 18.36 -8.13
N ARG A 54 -9.96 17.14 -8.40
CA ARG A 54 -10.62 16.78 -9.66
C ARG A 54 -11.67 15.70 -9.40
N PRO A 55 -12.83 15.77 -10.07
CA PRO A 55 -13.88 14.77 -9.93
C PRO A 55 -13.38 13.35 -10.27
N PRO A 56 -14.08 12.31 -9.79
CA PRO A 56 -13.80 10.92 -10.16
C PRO A 56 -13.81 10.77 -11.69
N THR A 57 -12.87 9.99 -12.23
CA THR A 57 -12.82 9.67 -13.67
C THR A 57 -14.09 8.93 -14.16
N ASP A 58 -14.76 8.22 -13.26
CA ASP A 58 -16.11 7.67 -13.48
C ASP A 58 -17.01 8.14 -12.34
N ILE A 59 -17.75 9.21 -12.60
CA ILE A 59 -18.65 9.82 -11.62
C ILE A 59 -19.82 8.88 -11.31
N GLN A 60 -20.37 8.16 -12.30
CA GLN A 60 -21.55 7.31 -12.09
C GLN A 60 -21.22 6.08 -11.24
N SER A 61 -20.06 5.45 -11.47
CA SER A 61 -19.55 4.37 -10.62
C SER A 61 -19.25 4.88 -9.20
N TRP A 62 -18.58 6.03 -9.06
CA TRP A 62 -18.29 6.61 -7.75
C TRP A 62 -19.54 6.92 -6.93
N GLN A 63 -20.54 7.57 -7.54
CA GLN A 63 -21.79 7.95 -6.86
C GLN A 63 -22.59 6.74 -6.35
N LYS A 64 -22.45 5.58 -7.00
CA LYS A 64 -23.10 4.31 -6.60
C LYS A 64 -22.18 3.42 -5.75
N SER A 65 -20.97 3.85 -5.42
CA SER A 65 -20.00 3.02 -4.72
C SER A 65 -20.23 3.01 -3.21
N TRP A 66 -20.15 1.82 -2.59
CA TRP A 66 -20.14 1.67 -1.14
C TRP A 66 -19.02 2.46 -0.46
N THR A 67 -17.85 2.55 -1.09
CA THR A 67 -16.72 3.37 -0.61
C THR A 67 -17.09 4.84 -0.45
N LYS A 68 -17.88 5.41 -1.38
CA LYS A 68 -18.38 6.79 -1.23
C LYS A 68 -19.32 6.90 -0.02
N LEU A 69 -20.30 6.01 0.09
CA LEU A 69 -21.27 6.01 1.19
C LEU A 69 -20.56 5.89 2.56
N GLU A 70 -19.52 5.07 2.64
CA GLU A 70 -18.73 4.88 3.85
C GLU A 70 -17.88 6.12 4.18
N PHE A 71 -17.25 6.75 3.19
CA PHE A 71 -16.48 7.98 3.43
C PHE A 71 -17.37 9.21 3.68
N GLU A 72 -18.63 9.21 3.24
CA GLU A 72 -19.60 10.26 3.59
C GLU A 72 -19.98 10.23 5.08
N ARG A 73 -19.75 9.12 5.79
CA ARG A 73 -19.91 9.00 7.25
C ARG A 73 -18.79 9.69 8.04
N ILE A 74 -17.69 10.11 7.40
CA ILE A 74 -16.59 10.81 8.07
C ILE A 74 -17.10 12.15 8.64
N SER A 75 -16.96 12.31 9.95
CA SER A 75 -17.42 13.47 10.71
C SER A 75 -16.38 13.89 11.77
N LYS A 76 -16.72 14.92 12.55
CA LYS A 76 -15.84 15.43 13.63
C LYS A 76 -15.58 14.41 14.74
N SER A 77 -16.39 13.35 14.88
CA SER A 77 -16.19 12.29 15.88
C SER A 77 -15.08 11.29 15.52
N ASN A 78 -14.61 11.26 14.26
CA ASN A 78 -13.54 10.35 13.82
C ASN A 78 -12.15 10.84 14.26
N VAL A 79 -11.96 11.09 15.56
CA VAL A 79 -10.76 11.73 16.12
C VAL A 79 -9.48 10.91 15.94
N HIS A 80 -9.58 9.58 15.91
CA HIS A 80 -8.44 8.69 15.68
C HIS A 80 -7.99 8.70 14.20
N LEU A 81 -8.95 8.77 13.27
CA LEU A 81 -8.66 8.97 11.84
C LEU A 81 -8.03 10.35 11.62
N LEU A 82 -8.56 11.39 12.27
CA LEU A 82 -7.99 12.74 12.24
C LEU A 82 -6.54 12.76 12.75
N ARG A 83 -6.27 12.07 13.87
CA ARG A 83 -4.91 11.92 14.43
C ARG A 83 -3.98 11.19 13.46
N ALA A 84 -4.41 10.06 12.90
CA ALA A 84 -3.62 9.30 11.93
C ALA A 84 -3.27 10.15 10.69
N TRP A 85 -4.23 10.90 10.16
CA TRP A 85 -4.02 11.87 9.08
C TRP A 85 -2.97 12.91 9.43
N LYS A 86 -3.14 13.59 10.57
CA LYS A 86 -2.19 14.60 11.06
C LYS A 86 -0.78 14.05 11.19
N LEU A 87 -0.62 12.89 11.82
CA LEU A 87 0.70 12.30 12.00
C LEU A 87 1.34 11.90 10.65
N CYS A 88 0.58 11.35 9.71
CA CYS A 88 1.11 10.97 8.39
C CYS A 88 1.59 12.18 7.58
N CYS A 89 0.77 13.25 7.52
CA CYS A 89 1.11 14.46 6.76
C CYS A 89 2.33 15.18 7.33
N ASN A 90 2.51 15.18 8.65
CA ASN A 90 3.61 15.90 9.31
C ASN A 90 4.88 15.05 9.43
N PHE A 91 4.83 13.77 9.82
CA PHE A 91 6.03 12.93 10.00
C PHE A 91 6.53 12.21 8.74
N LEU A 92 5.64 11.89 7.79
CA LEU A 92 5.99 11.11 6.59
C LEU A 92 5.71 11.85 5.27
N HIS A 93 5.19 13.08 5.35
CA HIS A 93 4.82 13.93 4.22
C HIS A 93 3.96 13.21 3.16
N ALA A 94 3.08 12.32 3.63
CA ALA A 94 2.19 11.53 2.80
C ALA A 94 0.81 11.47 3.45
N SER A 95 -0.25 11.31 2.66
CA SER A 95 -1.53 10.92 3.22
C SER A 95 -1.47 9.48 3.74
N PRO A 96 -2.26 9.12 4.77
CA PRO A 96 -2.35 7.72 5.20
C PRO A 96 -2.93 6.82 4.09
N ILE A 97 -3.70 7.40 3.15
CA ILE A 97 -4.22 6.71 1.97
C ILE A 97 -3.11 6.39 0.97
N ALA A 98 -2.12 7.27 0.78
CA ALA A 98 -0.94 6.97 -0.04
C ALA A 98 -0.07 5.87 0.59
N ILE A 99 0.01 5.82 1.93
CA ILE A 99 0.69 4.76 2.68
C ILE A 99 -0.01 3.40 2.49
N LEU A 100 -1.34 3.37 2.62
CA LEU A 100 -2.21 2.19 2.48
C LEU A 100 -2.83 2.09 1.07
N SER A 101 -2.07 2.48 0.05
CA SER A 101 -2.65 2.77 -1.27
C SER A 101 -3.03 1.53 -2.09
N PRO A 102 -4.19 1.57 -2.79
CA PRO A 102 -4.53 0.65 -3.88
C PRO A 102 -3.42 0.47 -4.92
N ARG A 103 -2.60 1.51 -5.14
CA ARG A 103 -1.45 1.51 -6.06
C ARG A 103 -0.38 0.48 -5.68
N HIS A 104 -0.23 0.24 -4.38
CA HIS A 104 0.68 -0.76 -3.82
C HIS A 104 0.00 -2.13 -3.66
N GLY A 105 -1.18 -2.33 -4.27
CA GLY A 105 -1.98 -3.54 -4.10
C GLY A 105 -2.60 -3.66 -2.70
N ILE A 106 -2.61 -2.60 -1.89
CA ILE A 106 -3.14 -2.63 -0.52
C ILE A 106 -4.64 -2.30 -0.53
N THR A 107 -5.40 -3.02 0.29
CA THR A 107 -6.69 -2.60 0.83
C THR A 107 -6.65 -2.71 2.36
N CYS A 108 -7.55 -2.03 3.06
CA CYS A 108 -7.73 -2.25 4.49
C CYS A 108 -8.91 -3.20 4.70
N GLU A 109 -8.72 -4.17 5.59
CA GLU A 109 -9.72 -5.18 5.89
C GLU A 109 -10.92 -4.57 6.63
N ARG A 110 -12.12 -5.06 6.31
CA ARG A 110 -13.36 -4.63 6.96
C ARG A 110 -13.55 -5.40 8.26
N SER A 111 -13.77 -4.68 9.36
CA SER A 111 -14.17 -5.30 10.63
C SER A 111 -15.48 -6.06 10.46
N GLU A 112 -15.47 -7.30 10.92
CA GLU A 112 -16.46 -8.38 10.85
C GLU A 112 -17.91 -7.98 10.51
N SER A 113 -18.39 -8.42 9.35
CA SER A 113 -19.80 -8.70 9.03
C SER A 113 -19.85 -9.41 7.67
N GLN A 114 -19.75 -10.76 7.69
CA GLN A 114 -19.53 -11.59 6.48
C GLN A 114 -20.66 -11.52 5.43
N GLU A 115 -21.84 -11.00 5.77
CA GLU A 115 -23.04 -11.10 4.94
C GLU A 115 -23.08 -10.17 3.70
N THR A 116 -22.15 -9.22 3.58
CA THR A 116 -22.13 -8.25 2.46
C THR A 116 -20.99 -8.42 1.45
N ALA A 117 -20.22 -9.52 1.53
CA ALA A 117 -19.09 -9.82 0.64
C ALA A 117 -19.45 -10.07 -0.84
N ARG A 118 -20.73 -9.94 -1.24
CA ARG A 118 -21.22 -10.21 -2.61
C ARG A 118 -21.08 -9.05 -3.61
N SER A 119 -20.48 -7.93 -3.21
CA SER A 119 -20.22 -6.79 -4.10
C SER A 119 -18.78 -6.30 -3.92
N GLY A 120 -17.95 -6.48 -4.95
CA GLY A 120 -16.49 -6.35 -4.84
C GLY A 120 -15.95 -4.93 -4.66
N ASN A 121 -14.63 -4.85 -4.36
CA ASN A 121 -13.84 -3.61 -4.29
C ASN A 121 -14.41 -2.49 -3.38
N GLN A 122 -14.92 -2.85 -2.20
CA GLN A 122 -15.34 -1.88 -1.18
C GLN A 122 -14.19 -1.56 -0.22
N TYR A 123 -13.95 -0.27 0.03
CA TYR A 123 -12.99 0.18 1.04
C TYR A 123 -13.77 0.63 2.27
N ALA A 124 -13.53 -0.02 3.41
CA ALA A 124 -14.16 0.32 4.68
C ALA A 124 -13.43 1.50 5.36
N LEU A 125 -14.13 2.21 6.26
CA LEU A 125 -13.47 3.14 7.16
C LEU A 125 -12.64 2.36 8.19
N TRP A 126 -11.50 2.91 8.58
CA TRP A 126 -10.61 2.27 9.55
C TRP A 126 -11.18 2.32 10.96
N SER A 127 -11.04 1.21 11.70
CA SER A 127 -11.35 1.17 13.12
C SER A 127 -10.44 2.11 13.92
N GLU A 128 -10.89 2.47 15.12
CA GLU A 128 -10.08 3.25 16.07
C GLU A 128 -8.73 2.58 16.33
N ALA A 129 -8.73 1.29 16.68
CA ALA A 129 -7.52 0.53 16.99
C ALA A 129 -6.54 0.51 15.80
N PHE A 130 -7.04 0.36 14.57
CA PHE A 130 -6.21 0.43 13.37
C PHE A 130 -5.59 1.84 13.18
N CYS A 131 -6.38 2.89 13.38
CA CYS A 131 -5.88 4.28 13.32
C CYS A 131 -4.82 4.56 14.39
N GLN A 132 -4.99 4.01 15.60
CA GLN A 132 -4.02 4.12 16.69
C GLN A 132 -2.72 3.36 16.36
N ALA A 133 -2.80 2.10 15.93
CA ALA A 133 -1.64 1.31 15.53
C ALA A 133 -0.85 1.97 14.37
N LEU A 134 -1.55 2.48 13.35
CA LEU A 134 -0.94 3.25 12.27
C LEU A 134 -0.26 4.52 12.79
N SER A 135 -0.93 5.27 13.68
CA SER A 135 -0.37 6.47 14.31
C SER A 135 0.95 6.19 15.04
N CYS A 136 1.03 5.07 15.76
CA CYS A 136 2.24 4.66 16.45
C CYS A 136 3.40 4.37 15.49
N LEU A 137 3.14 3.59 14.43
CA LEU A 137 4.14 3.28 13.42
C LEU A 137 4.62 4.51 12.67
N VAL A 138 3.72 5.37 12.21
CA VAL A 138 4.01 6.55 11.38
C VAL A 138 5.07 7.45 11.99
N CYS A 139 5.05 7.60 13.31
CA CYS A 139 5.96 8.50 14.01
C CYS A 139 7.35 7.90 14.23
N HIS A 140 7.59 6.62 13.95
CA HIS A 140 8.82 5.91 14.30
C HIS A 140 10.02 6.34 13.41
N PRO A 141 11.18 6.70 13.98
CA PRO A 141 12.29 7.28 13.22
C PRO A 141 12.93 6.35 12.19
N ILE A 142 12.72 5.02 12.31
CA ILE A 142 13.22 3.99 11.37
C ILE A 142 12.83 4.26 9.90
N TRP A 143 11.69 4.91 9.68
CA TRP A 143 11.23 5.26 8.33
C TRP A 143 12.02 6.41 7.72
N GLY A 144 12.74 7.21 8.52
CA GLY A 144 13.52 8.36 8.04
C GLY A 144 12.69 9.28 7.15
N GLN A 145 11.48 9.62 7.61
CA GLN A 145 10.45 10.42 6.92
C GLN A 145 9.97 9.85 5.56
N LYS A 146 10.29 8.59 5.22
CA LYS A 146 9.95 7.98 3.91
C LYS A 146 8.73 7.07 4.02
N ALA A 147 7.55 7.60 3.71
CA ALA A 147 6.28 6.87 3.66
C ALA A 147 6.36 5.49 2.97
N LYS A 148 7.06 5.40 1.83
CA LYS A 148 7.24 4.14 1.07
C LYS A 148 7.92 3.03 1.87
N ARG A 149 8.73 3.36 2.89
CA ARG A 149 9.33 2.36 3.78
C ARG A 149 8.30 1.70 4.69
N LEU A 150 7.40 2.50 5.27
CA LEU A 150 6.28 2.01 6.06
C LEU A 150 5.30 1.21 5.18
N THR A 151 4.95 1.71 3.99
CA THR A 151 4.15 0.96 3.00
C THR A 151 4.74 -0.42 2.73
N ALA A 152 6.05 -0.50 2.47
CA ALA A 152 6.71 -1.78 2.21
C ALA A 152 6.69 -2.72 3.43
N ALA A 153 6.88 -2.21 4.64
CA ALA A 153 6.72 -2.99 5.87
C ALA A 153 5.30 -3.56 5.99
N ILE A 154 4.27 -2.74 5.72
CA ILE A 154 2.86 -3.14 5.74
C ILE A 154 2.54 -4.19 4.67
N GLN A 155 3.00 -4.00 3.43
CA GLN A 155 2.84 -5.02 2.38
C GLN A 155 3.51 -6.33 2.78
N PHE A 156 4.74 -6.28 3.31
CA PHE A 156 5.48 -7.48 3.67
C PHE A 156 4.83 -8.25 4.82
N ALA A 157 4.37 -7.53 5.85
CA ALA A 157 3.59 -8.12 6.94
C ALA A 157 2.34 -8.84 6.39
N ALA A 158 1.55 -8.17 5.55
CA ALA A 158 0.35 -8.76 4.95
C ALA A 158 0.66 -9.95 4.03
N ILE A 159 1.74 -9.91 3.22
CA ILE A 159 2.18 -11.05 2.41
C ILE A 159 2.57 -12.24 3.29
N CYS A 160 3.28 -12.00 4.39
CA CYS A 160 3.65 -13.05 5.34
C CYS A 160 2.43 -13.62 6.09
N ARG A 161 1.52 -12.78 6.59
CA ARG A 161 0.30 -13.22 7.28
C ARG A 161 -0.67 -13.95 6.34
N LEU A 162 -0.88 -13.47 5.12
CA LEU A 162 -1.73 -14.15 4.14
C LEU A 162 -1.02 -15.32 3.45
N ASP A 163 0.23 -15.61 3.83
CA ASP A 163 1.11 -16.62 3.25
C ASP A 163 1.21 -16.55 1.71
N ASP A 164 1.09 -15.34 1.15
CA ASP A 164 0.86 -15.13 -0.27
C ASP A 164 2.12 -15.46 -1.09
N ARG A 165 2.03 -16.50 -1.94
CA ARG A 165 3.13 -17.02 -2.76
C ARG A 165 3.34 -16.27 -4.08
N ARG A 166 2.44 -15.36 -4.45
CA ARG A 166 2.45 -14.68 -5.76
C ARG A 166 3.60 -13.67 -5.86
N PRO A 167 4.08 -13.34 -7.07
CA PRO A 167 5.03 -12.25 -7.25
C PRO A 167 4.40 -10.91 -6.86
N TRP A 168 5.08 -10.12 -6.02
CA TRP A 168 4.64 -8.79 -5.59
C TRP A 168 5.72 -7.73 -5.86
N THR A 169 5.29 -6.51 -6.17
CA THR A 169 6.17 -5.34 -6.23
C THR A 169 6.16 -4.64 -4.88
N LEU A 170 7.21 -4.88 -4.09
CA LEU A 170 7.41 -4.18 -2.80
C LEU A 170 7.61 -2.68 -3.04
N ALA A 171 6.96 -1.84 -2.23
CA ALA A 171 7.09 -0.39 -2.28
C ALA A 171 8.55 0.04 -2.08
N SER A 172 8.93 1.13 -2.74
CA SER A 172 10.34 1.39 -3.02
C SER A 172 11.17 1.72 -1.77
N TYR A 173 12.14 0.84 -1.49
CA TYR A 173 13.33 1.11 -0.68
C TYR A 173 14.49 1.53 -1.57
N SER A 174 15.45 2.31 -1.02
CA SER A 174 16.59 2.81 -1.82
C SER A 174 17.39 1.69 -2.48
N THR A 175 18.00 2.04 -3.61
CA THR A 175 18.60 1.09 -4.56
C THR A 175 20.04 0.69 -4.23
N GLY A 176 20.66 1.24 -3.18
CA GLY A 176 22.06 0.95 -2.82
C GLY A 176 22.28 -0.41 -2.14
N CYS A 177 21.51 -0.70 -1.09
CA CYS A 177 21.73 -1.87 -0.22
C CYS A 177 21.56 -3.22 -0.95
N ARG A 178 22.54 -4.12 -0.78
CA ARG A 178 22.59 -5.47 -1.36
C ARG A 178 21.41 -6.33 -0.91
N ASP A 179 21.18 -6.40 0.39
CA ASP A 179 20.19 -7.29 0.99
C ASP A 179 18.77 -6.79 0.67
N MET A 180 18.55 -5.48 0.64
CA MET A 180 17.28 -4.91 0.18
C MET A 180 17.03 -5.12 -1.33
N LYS A 181 18.08 -5.26 -2.17
CA LYS A 181 17.92 -5.76 -3.56
C LYS A 181 17.51 -7.24 -3.55
N ARG A 182 18.15 -8.07 -2.72
CA ARG A 182 17.82 -9.50 -2.56
C ARG A 182 16.38 -9.69 -2.09
N LEU A 183 15.94 -8.95 -1.06
CA LEU A 183 14.57 -8.93 -0.55
C LEU A 183 13.57 -8.65 -1.69
N ARG A 184 13.76 -7.54 -2.42
CA ARG A 184 12.88 -7.20 -3.55
C ARG A 184 12.82 -8.32 -4.59
N LYS A 185 13.96 -8.97 -4.91
CA LYS A 185 14.00 -10.12 -5.84
C LYS A 185 13.21 -11.32 -5.32
N ILE A 186 13.28 -11.63 -4.02
CA ILE A 186 12.51 -12.72 -3.40
C ILE A 186 11.00 -12.38 -3.42
N VAL A 187 10.63 -11.14 -3.09
CA VAL A 187 9.24 -10.68 -3.09
C VAL A 187 8.65 -10.65 -4.51
N SER A 188 9.44 -10.29 -5.52
CA SER A 188 9.03 -10.22 -6.93
C SER A 188 9.16 -11.54 -7.70
N SER A 189 9.52 -12.65 -7.04
CA SER A 189 9.59 -13.98 -7.67
C SER A 189 8.36 -14.80 -7.33
N GLN A 190 8.02 -15.77 -8.18
CA GLN A 190 7.11 -16.86 -7.81
C GLN A 190 7.77 -17.67 -6.69
N ARG A 191 7.06 -17.90 -5.58
CA ARG A 191 7.59 -18.62 -4.42
C ARG A 191 6.92 -19.98 -4.25
N ASN A 192 7.70 -20.96 -3.81
CA ASN A 192 7.19 -22.26 -3.34
C ASN A 192 7.20 -22.34 -1.80
N GLN A 193 7.96 -21.48 -1.12
CA GLN A 193 8.12 -21.42 0.33
C GLN A 193 7.57 -20.09 0.90
N PRO A 194 7.26 -20.03 2.22
CA PRO A 194 6.96 -18.78 2.91
C PRO A 194 7.98 -17.69 2.66
N LEU A 195 7.49 -16.47 2.48
CA LEU A 195 8.37 -15.31 2.28
C LEU A 195 9.29 -15.08 3.50
N HIS A 196 8.81 -15.38 4.71
CA HIS A 196 9.61 -15.24 5.93
C HIS A 196 10.72 -16.30 5.99
N GLU A 197 10.44 -17.58 5.67
CA GLU A 197 11.46 -18.64 5.59
C GLU A 197 12.55 -18.31 4.56
N LEU A 198 12.18 -17.81 3.38
CA LEU A 198 13.14 -17.41 2.35
C LEU A 198 14.04 -16.24 2.80
N CYS A 199 13.59 -15.42 3.76
CA CYS A 199 14.39 -14.35 4.32
C CYS A 199 15.26 -14.82 5.50
N GLU A 200 14.74 -15.72 6.33
CA GLU A 200 15.46 -16.41 7.41
C GLU A 200 16.61 -17.27 6.84
N ASN A 201 16.35 -18.07 5.81
CA ASN A 201 17.39 -18.86 5.14
C ASN A 201 18.50 -17.99 4.56
N TYR A 202 18.17 -16.85 3.92
CA TYR A 202 19.19 -15.94 3.41
C TYR A 202 20.00 -15.25 4.52
N SER A 203 19.39 -14.90 5.66
CA SER A 203 20.14 -14.32 6.78
C SER A 203 21.12 -15.36 7.37
N LEU A 204 20.69 -16.60 7.54
CA LEU A 204 21.53 -17.71 7.99
C LEU A 204 22.67 -18.01 7.00
N GLU A 205 22.41 -18.01 5.69
CA GLU A 205 23.44 -18.13 4.64
C GLU A 205 24.50 -17.02 4.75
N GLN A 206 24.09 -15.75 4.91
CA GLN A 206 25.06 -14.65 5.07
C GLN A 206 25.89 -14.82 6.35
N MET A 207 25.24 -15.13 7.48
CA MET A 207 25.93 -15.30 8.77
C MET A 207 26.92 -16.47 8.74
N ALA A 208 26.57 -17.59 8.09
CA ALA A 208 27.48 -18.72 7.88
C ALA A 208 28.71 -18.37 7.01
N CYS A 209 28.57 -17.41 6.09
CA CYS A 209 29.69 -16.84 5.33
C CYS A 209 30.44 -15.70 6.07
N GLY A 210 30.18 -15.48 7.37
CA GLY A 210 30.80 -14.38 8.13
C GLY A 210 30.37 -12.99 7.66
N GLN A 211 29.17 -12.85 7.11
CA GLN A 211 28.57 -11.58 6.69
C GLN A 211 27.33 -11.28 7.54
N GLU A 212 27.18 -10.03 7.99
CA GLU A 212 25.96 -9.61 8.69
C GLU A 212 24.97 -8.96 7.70
N PRO A 213 23.72 -9.45 7.60
CA PRO A 213 22.68 -8.77 6.83
C PRO A 213 22.40 -7.38 7.40
N SER A 214 22.17 -6.40 6.53
CA SER A 214 21.86 -5.03 6.99
C SER A 214 20.65 -4.96 7.92
N SER A 215 20.68 -4.03 8.87
CA SER A 215 19.60 -3.78 9.85
C SER A 215 18.21 -3.69 9.22
N HIS A 216 18.09 -2.95 8.11
CA HIS A 216 16.83 -2.85 7.37
C HIS A 216 16.33 -4.21 6.88
N TYR A 217 17.20 -5.12 6.46
CA TYR A 217 16.82 -6.48 6.07
C TYR A 217 16.39 -7.33 7.27
N MET A 218 17.15 -7.27 8.37
CA MET A 218 16.82 -7.98 9.62
C MET A 218 15.46 -7.55 10.18
N LEU A 219 15.11 -6.25 10.11
CA LEU A 219 13.75 -5.78 10.41
C LEU A 219 12.68 -6.54 9.61
N PHE A 220 12.87 -6.73 8.30
CA PHE A 220 11.93 -7.48 7.47
C PHE A 220 11.86 -8.96 7.86
N CYS A 221 12.96 -9.60 8.24
CA CYS A 221 12.93 -10.95 8.82
C CYS A 221 12.04 -10.98 10.08
N HIS A 222 12.25 -10.07 11.05
CA HIS A 222 11.44 -9.99 12.26
C HIS A 222 9.95 -9.69 11.97
N ILE A 223 9.64 -8.81 11.00
CA ILE A 223 8.26 -8.57 10.54
C ILE A 223 7.64 -9.87 10.04
N GLY A 224 8.37 -10.65 9.23
CA GLY A 224 7.92 -11.95 8.73
C GLY A 224 7.64 -12.94 9.86
N THR A 225 8.53 -13.02 10.85
CA THR A 225 8.39 -13.88 12.04
C THR A 225 7.16 -13.52 12.87
N TYR A 226 6.87 -12.24 13.12
CA TYR A 226 5.69 -11.84 13.90
C TYR A 226 4.38 -11.87 13.08
N ALA A 227 4.44 -11.65 11.77
CA ALA A 227 3.27 -11.76 10.90
C ALA A 227 2.80 -13.21 10.74
N ARG A 228 3.73 -14.19 10.73
CA ARG A 228 3.38 -15.62 10.60
C ARG A 228 2.54 -16.15 11.76
N GLU A 229 2.71 -15.60 12.97
CA GLU A 229 1.90 -15.93 14.16
C GLU A 229 0.38 -15.77 13.92
N ASN A 230 -0.02 -14.97 12.93
CA ASN A 230 -1.40 -14.67 12.60
C ASN A 230 -1.92 -15.38 11.33
N GLN A 231 -1.13 -16.26 10.70
CA GLN A 231 -1.47 -16.91 9.42
C GLN A 231 -2.81 -17.66 9.42
N GLY A 232 -3.13 -18.35 10.52
CA GLY A 232 -4.36 -19.15 10.61
C GLY A 232 -5.66 -18.36 10.87
N ARG A 233 -5.59 -17.05 11.12
CA ARG A 233 -6.76 -16.28 11.59
C ARG A 233 -7.68 -15.79 10.46
N MET A 234 -7.17 -15.55 9.26
CA MET A 234 -7.95 -14.94 8.16
C MET A 234 -7.47 -15.43 6.78
N THR A 235 -8.26 -16.28 6.11
CA THR A 235 -7.94 -16.88 4.81
C THR A 235 -8.43 -16.05 3.61
N ASN A 236 -8.22 -14.73 3.65
CA ASN A 236 -8.71 -13.79 2.64
C ASN A 236 -7.72 -13.61 1.48
N HIS A 237 -7.48 -14.68 0.70
CA HIS A 237 -6.83 -14.54 -0.60
C HIS A 237 -7.75 -13.77 -1.57
N SER A 238 -7.37 -12.54 -1.90
CA SER A 238 -8.08 -11.73 -2.91
C SER A 238 -8.18 -12.48 -4.25
N GLN A 239 -9.45 -12.70 -4.68
CA GLN A 239 -9.82 -13.16 -6.02
C GLN A 239 -9.82 -12.03 -7.06
N ASP A 240 -9.62 -10.77 -6.66
CA ASP A 240 -9.55 -9.64 -7.59
C ASP A 240 -8.35 -9.78 -8.54
N PHE A 241 -8.48 -9.18 -9.73
CA PHE A 241 -7.37 -9.01 -10.66
C PHE A 241 -7.20 -7.52 -11.00
N PRO A 242 -6.04 -6.88 -10.71
CA PRO A 242 -4.88 -7.44 -10.03
C PRO A 242 -5.18 -7.80 -8.56
N PRO A 243 -4.43 -8.75 -7.97
CA PRO A 243 -4.66 -9.18 -6.60
C PRO A 243 -4.42 -8.07 -5.58
N ARG A 244 -5.10 -8.17 -4.44
CA ARG A 244 -5.01 -7.21 -3.34
C ARG A 244 -4.62 -7.87 -2.01
N LEU A 245 -3.82 -7.17 -1.22
CA LEU A 245 -3.47 -7.50 0.16
C LEU A 245 -4.45 -6.77 1.09
N ALA A 246 -5.37 -7.51 1.70
CA ALA A 246 -6.24 -6.98 2.75
C ALA A 246 -5.43 -6.85 4.04
N VAL A 247 -4.95 -5.65 4.33
CA VAL A 247 -4.17 -5.32 5.52
C VAL A 247 -5.09 -5.28 6.75
N HIS A 248 -4.68 -6.01 7.78
CA HIS A 248 -5.35 -6.13 9.06
C HIS A 248 -4.58 -5.37 10.15
N ILE A 249 -5.20 -5.11 11.31
CA ILE A 249 -4.49 -4.47 12.44
C ILE A 249 -3.28 -5.31 12.91
N SER A 250 -3.38 -6.64 12.85
CA SER A 250 -2.29 -7.54 13.25
C SER A 250 -1.04 -7.42 12.35
N ASP A 251 -1.15 -6.89 11.13
CA ASP A 251 0.03 -6.55 10.31
C ASP A 251 0.80 -5.37 10.91
N LEU A 252 0.07 -4.37 11.45
CA LEU A 252 0.67 -3.19 12.10
C LEU A 252 1.26 -3.57 13.47
N GLU A 253 0.60 -4.45 14.21
CA GLU A 253 1.10 -5.02 15.47
C GLU A 253 2.37 -5.85 15.24
N ALA A 254 2.42 -6.68 14.19
CA ALA A 254 3.61 -7.45 13.83
C ALA A 254 4.81 -6.53 13.50
N ILE A 255 4.59 -5.41 12.80
CA ILE A 255 5.65 -4.42 12.56
C ILE A 255 6.08 -3.74 13.87
N THR A 256 5.15 -3.44 14.77
CA THR A 256 5.46 -2.84 16.08
C THR A 256 6.32 -3.78 16.92
N LYS A 257 5.94 -5.06 17.02
CA LYS A 257 6.74 -6.12 17.65
C LYS A 257 8.14 -6.24 17.01
N ALA A 258 8.22 -6.24 15.68
CA ALA A 258 9.47 -6.35 14.94
C ALA A 258 10.41 -5.17 15.19
N ILE A 259 9.88 -3.94 15.31
CA ILE A 259 10.65 -2.76 15.67
C ILE A 259 11.20 -2.88 17.09
N HIS A 260 10.37 -3.28 18.06
CA HIS A 260 10.80 -3.46 19.44
C HIS A 260 11.84 -4.58 19.59
N HIS A 261 11.71 -5.67 18.82
CA HIS A 261 12.71 -6.74 18.78
C HIS A 261 14.03 -6.29 18.14
N HIS A 262 13.97 -5.52 17.05
CA HIS A 262 15.16 -5.10 16.30
C HIS A 262 15.95 -3.99 17.00
N TYR A 263 15.32 -3.25 17.91
CA TYR A 263 15.97 -2.27 18.78
C TYR A 263 15.69 -2.57 20.27
N PRO A 264 16.22 -3.67 20.81
CA PRO A 264 16.05 -4.03 22.21
C PRO A 264 16.93 -3.11 23.05
N GLY A 265 16.35 -2.04 23.58
CA GLY A 265 17.05 -1.01 24.34
C GLY A 265 18.10 -0.27 23.50
N SER A 266 17.69 0.84 22.86
CA SER A 266 18.68 1.91 22.67
C SER A 266 19.24 2.25 24.05
N LYS A 267 20.57 2.23 24.23
CA LYS A 267 21.25 2.34 25.56
C LYS A 267 20.95 3.63 26.36
N ARG A 268 20.05 4.48 25.87
CA ARG A 268 19.23 5.37 26.66
C ARG A 268 17.78 4.88 26.62
N LEU A 269 17.36 4.30 27.75
CA LEU A 269 15.97 4.08 28.18
C LEU A 269 15.23 2.90 27.50
N ASP A 270 14.85 1.89 28.28
CA ASP A 270 14.10 0.69 27.88
C ASP A 270 12.59 0.95 27.65
N LEU A 271 12.25 2.08 27.02
CA LEU A 271 10.88 2.53 26.84
C LEU A 271 10.35 2.12 25.47
N MET A 272 9.14 1.56 25.42
CA MET A 272 8.50 1.23 24.16
C MET A 272 8.07 2.53 23.45
N TYR A 273 8.08 2.53 22.11
CA TYR A 273 7.72 3.74 21.36
C TYR A 273 6.26 4.14 21.55
N SER A 274 5.40 3.16 21.88
CA SER A 274 4.03 3.35 22.36
C SER A 274 3.96 4.29 23.57
N ASP A 275 4.90 4.13 24.51
CA ASP A 275 4.86 4.81 25.80
C ASP A 275 5.30 6.26 25.61
N ILE A 276 6.34 6.47 24.80
CA ILE A 276 6.81 7.80 24.36
C ILE A 276 5.68 8.56 23.67
N ILE A 277 4.92 7.89 22.78
CA ILE A 277 3.75 8.50 22.13
C ILE A 277 2.62 8.77 23.13
N GLY A 278 2.35 7.85 24.06
CA GLY A 278 1.36 8.03 25.12
C GLY A 278 1.66 9.23 26.00
N GLY A 279 2.90 9.36 26.48
CA GLY A 279 3.38 10.51 27.24
C GLY A 279 3.39 11.82 26.46
N ALA A 280 3.66 11.77 25.14
CA ALA A 280 3.61 12.95 24.28
C ALA A 280 2.18 13.35 23.90
N ALA A 281 1.23 12.41 23.82
CA ALA A 281 -0.14 12.65 23.36
C ALA A 281 -0.95 13.60 24.27
N THR A 282 -0.54 13.79 25.52
CA THR A 282 -1.11 14.78 26.45
C THR A 282 -0.57 16.19 26.21
N LYS A 283 0.65 16.32 25.66
CA LYS A 283 1.36 17.58 25.40
C LYS A 283 1.15 18.08 23.97
N ILE A 284 0.95 17.18 23.01
CA ILE A 284 0.78 17.48 21.58
C ILE A 284 -0.51 18.26 21.28
N ARG A 285 -0.36 19.49 20.77
CA ARG A 285 -1.48 20.29 20.23
C ARG A 285 -1.75 19.93 18.77
N LEU A 286 -2.84 19.19 18.54
CA LEU A 286 -3.26 18.81 17.19
C LEU A 286 -3.95 19.94 16.41
N GLN A 287 -4.46 20.99 17.07
CA GLN A 287 -5.39 21.95 16.45
C GLN A 287 -4.82 22.71 15.23
N ASN A 288 -3.52 23.02 15.23
CA ASN A 288 -2.85 23.81 14.19
C ASN A 288 -2.25 22.94 13.05
N ALA A 289 -2.41 21.62 13.12
CA ALA A 289 -1.88 20.70 12.12
C ALA A 289 -2.96 20.29 11.11
N PHE A 290 -2.59 20.29 9.83
CA PHE A 290 -3.44 19.81 8.74
C PHE A 290 -3.71 18.28 8.83
N PRO A 291 -4.91 17.79 8.47
CA PRO A 291 -6.14 18.54 8.14
C PRO A 291 -6.92 18.94 9.40
N SER A 292 -7.75 19.99 9.34
CA SER A 292 -8.74 20.26 10.39
C SER A 292 -9.83 19.16 10.44
N SER A 293 -10.60 19.12 11.52
CA SER A 293 -11.72 18.17 11.67
C SER A 293 -12.84 18.40 10.65
N SER A 294 -12.98 19.62 10.13
CA SER A 294 -13.88 19.99 9.04
C SER A 294 -13.39 19.54 7.66
N GLU A 295 -12.08 19.57 7.41
CA GLU A 295 -11.50 19.22 6.11
C GLU A 295 -11.38 17.70 5.91
N LEU A 296 -11.18 16.94 7.01
CA LEU A 296 -10.86 15.51 7.02
C LEU A 296 -11.61 14.68 5.96
N LYS A 297 -12.94 14.84 5.87
CA LYS A 297 -13.76 14.09 4.90
C LYS A 297 -13.35 14.37 3.45
N ASN A 298 -13.24 15.65 3.08
CA ASN A 298 -12.91 16.06 1.72
C ASN A 298 -11.46 15.68 1.39
N THR A 299 -10.54 15.90 2.33
CA THR A 299 -9.14 15.47 2.24
C THR A 299 -9.01 13.96 1.99
N HIS A 300 -9.79 13.15 2.73
CA HIS A 300 -9.79 11.69 2.63
C HIS A 300 -10.30 11.22 1.27
N ILE A 301 -11.46 11.74 0.83
CA ILE A 301 -12.06 11.41 -0.48
C ILE A 301 -11.12 11.83 -1.62
N ARG A 302 -10.57 13.05 -1.58
CA ARG A 302 -9.67 13.58 -2.61
C ARG A 302 -8.42 12.71 -2.78
N SER A 303 -7.75 12.37 -1.67
CA SER A 303 -6.55 11.52 -1.72
C SER A 303 -6.84 10.11 -2.21
N PHE A 304 -7.97 9.52 -1.82
CA PHE A 304 -8.39 8.21 -2.32
C PHE A 304 -8.68 8.21 -3.82
N LEU A 305 -9.41 9.22 -4.32
CA LEU A 305 -9.67 9.37 -5.74
C LEU A 305 -8.39 9.60 -6.54
N ASN A 306 -7.38 10.27 -5.96
CA ASN A 306 -6.06 10.37 -6.58
C ASN A 306 -5.34 9.03 -6.68
N GLU A 307 -5.24 8.26 -5.60
CA GLU A 307 -4.58 6.95 -5.64
C GLU A 307 -5.26 6.00 -6.64
N LEU A 308 -6.60 5.99 -6.73
CA LEU A 308 -7.31 5.26 -7.77
C LEU A 308 -7.00 5.74 -9.19
N ARG A 309 -6.75 7.04 -9.39
CA ARG A 309 -6.36 7.61 -10.68
C ARG A 309 -4.94 7.18 -11.06
N LEU A 310 -4.01 7.18 -10.11
CA LEU A 310 -2.64 6.71 -10.30
C LEU A 310 -2.58 5.22 -10.65
N VAL A 311 -3.40 4.37 -10.00
CA VAL A 311 -3.56 2.94 -10.37
C VAL A 311 -3.94 2.80 -11.85
N ARG A 312 -4.96 3.54 -12.31
CA ARG A 312 -5.42 3.49 -13.71
C ARG A 312 -4.33 3.96 -14.68
N GLN A 313 -3.56 4.98 -14.30
CA GLN A 313 -2.45 5.49 -15.09
C GLN A 313 -1.31 4.46 -15.21
N ASP A 314 -0.85 3.88 -14.09
CA ASP A 314 0.19 2.83 -14.10
C ASP A 314 -0.21 1.62 -14.97
N VAL A 315 -1.48 1.19 -14.88
CA VAL A 315 -2.03 0.12 -15.75
C VAL A 315 -2.04 0.51 -17.22
N SER A 316 -2.38 1.76 -17.54
CA SER A 316 -2.37 2.27 -18.93
C SER A 316 -0.95 2.33 -19.50
N SER A 317 0.00 2.88 -18.73
CA SER A 317 1.42 2.94 -19.10
C SER A 317 2.02 1.56 -19.36
N ASN A 318 1.74 0.58 -18.48
CA ASN A 318 2.20 -0.79 -18.67
C ASN A 318 1.61 -1.43 -19.95
N LYS A 319 0.33 -1.17 -20.28
CA LYS A 319 -0.28 -1.63 -21.54
C LYS A 319 0.36 -1.02 -22.79
N SER A 320 0.79 0.24 -22.73
CA SER A 320 1.50 0.87 -23.86
C SER A 320 2.90 0.29 -24.08
N VAL A 321 3.63 -0.06 -23.01
CA VAL A 321 4.98 -0.67 -23.12
C VAL A 321 4.92 -2.07 -23.71
N SER A 322 3.89 -2.86 -23.38
CA SER A 322 3.69 -4.20 -23.96
C SER A 322 3.21 -4.20 -25.42
N ARG A 323 2.99 -3.04 -26.05
CA ARG A 323 2.51 -2.91 -27.42
C ARG A 323 3.54 -2.25 -28.34
N ALA A 324 4.77 -2.77 -28.32
CA ALA A 324 5.76 -2.46 -29.34
C ALA A 324 5.25 -2.85 -30.75
N PRO A 325 5.63 -2.13 -31.82
CA PRO A 325 5.27 -2.51 -33.18
C PRO A 325 5.91 -3.86 -33.57
N PRO A 326 5.30 -4.62 -34.49
CA PRO A 326 6.00 -5.77 -35.08
C PRO A 326 7.27 -5.28 -35.79
N PRO A 327 8.34 -6.11 -35.85
CA PRO A 327 9.57 -5.72 -36.52
C PRO A 327 9.29 -5.41 -37.99
N THR A 328 9.60 -4.19 -38.41
CA THR A 328 9.47 -3.77 -39.81
C THR A 328 10.49 -4.57 -40.63
N THR A 329 10.00 -5.49 -41.47
CA THR A 329 10.86 -6.28 -42.37
C THR A 329 11.57 -5.34 -43.34
N THR A 330 12.84 -5.04 -43.08
CA THR A 330 13.67 -4.26 -44.00
C THR A 330 14.07 -5.15 -45.17
N THR A 331 13.38 -4.97 -46.30
CA THR A 331 13.68 -5.67 -47.56
C THR A 331 15.01 -5.15 -48.14
N SER A 332 16.10 -5.89 -47.91
CA SER A 332 17.38 -5.66 -48.60
C SER A 332 17.38 -6.37 -49.96
N ILE A 333 17.47 -5.59 -51.03
CA ILE A 333 17.58 -6.07 -52.42
C ILE A 333 19.04 -6.40 -52.74
N THR A 334 19.32 -7.61 -53.22
CA THR A 334 20.52 -7.92 -54.02
C THR A 334 20.17 -8.96 -55.09
N THR A 335 20.70 -8.80 -56.30
CA THR A 335 20.33 -9.51 -57.53
C THR A 335 21.35 -10.55 -58.00
N THR A 336 20.97 -11.31 -59.04
CA THR A 336 21.75 -12.28 -59.88
C THR A 336 21.87 -13.72 -59.36
N ALA A 337 21.82 -14.79 -60.19
CA ALA A 337 21.21 -15.03 -61.52
C ALA A 337 21.15 -16.57 -61.81
N THR A 338 20.24 -17.02 -62.70
CA THR A 338 20.24 -18.25 -63.58
C THR A 338 20.92 -19.57 -63.09
N GLU A 339 20.38 -20.79 -63.20
CA GLU A 339 19.25 -21.41 -63.94
C GLU A 339 18.90 -22.80 -63.31
N GLY A 340 18.01 -23.70 -63.77
CA GLY A 340 17.05 -23.72 -64.89
C GLY A 340 16.50 -25.16 -65.17
N ALA A 341 15.24 -25.28 -65.65
CA ALA A 341 14.55 -26.52 -66.17
C ALA A 341 14.33 -27.74 -65.21
N SER A 342 13.30 -28.60 -65.30
CA SER A 342 12.00 -28.64 -66.02
C SER A 342 11.12 -29.82 -65.52
N SER A 343 9.81 -29.78 -65.83
CA SER A 343 8.93 -30.94 -66.14
C SER A 343 7.94 -31.57 -65.12
N ARG A 344 6.69 -31.75 -65.63
CA ARG A 344 5.65 -32.77 -65.36
C ARG A 344 4.71 -32.70 -64.13
N ARG A 345 3.49 -32.17 -64.40
CA ARG A 345 2.18 -32.66 -63.90
C ARG A 345 1.75 -33.94 -64.64
N PRO A 346 0.90 -34.84 -64.08
CA PRO A 346 -0.60 -34.73 -64.08
C PRO A 346 -1.25 -35.29 -62.78
N ALA A 347 -2.57 -35.45 -62.57
CA ALA A 347 -3.79 -34.66 -62.88
C ALA A 347 -4.99 -35.29 -62.10
N GLY A 348 -6.08 -34.53 -61.83
CA GLY A 348 -7.27 -35.01 -61.10
C GLY A 348 -7.12 -34.96 -59.56
N ILE A 349 -8.16 -34.74 -58.74
CA ILE A 349 -9.62 -34.86 -58.94
C ILE A 349 -10.36 -33.59 -58.49
N GLU A 350 -11.47 -33.27 -59.15
CA GLU A 350 -12.34 -32.12 -58.87
C GLU A 350 -13.76 -32.55 -58.44
N LYS A 351 -14.33 -31.86 -57.43
CA LYS A 351 -15.78 -31.73 -57.07
C LYS A 351 -15.89 -31.09 -55.68
N LYS A 352 -16.88 -30.25 -55.33
CA LYS A 352 -17.83 -29.41 -56.09
C LYS A 352 -18.43 -28.39 -55.10
N ARG A 353 -18.60 -27.11 -55.46
CA ARG A 353 -19.36 -26.11 -54.65
C ARG A 353 -20.86 -26.16 -54.95
N LYS A 354 -21.69 -25.90 -53.92
CA LYS A 354 -23.04 -25.27 -53.86
C LYS A 354 -23.35 -25.11 -52.35
N GLY A 355 -23.90 -24.02 -51.81
CA GLY A 355 -25.16 -23.33 -52.15
C GLY A 355 -26.31 -24.01 -51.39
N ALA A 356 -27.21 -23.37 -50.65
CA ALA A 356 -27.54 -21.94 -50.56
C ALA A 356 -28.29 -21.57 -49.26
N TRP A 357 -28.58 -20.28 -49.12
CA TRP A 357 -29.60 -19.61 -48.30
C TRP A 357 -30.88 -20.41 -47.93
N GLY A 358 -31.44 -20.08 -46.75
CA GLY A 358 -32.82 -20.37 -46.34
C GLY A 358 -33.26 -19.39 -45.26
N ASN A 359 -34.37 -18.67 -45.49
CA ASN A 359 -34.85 -17.54 -44.67
C ASN A 359 -36.26 -17.85 -44.13
N ARG A 360 -36.76 -17.05 -43.16
CA ARG A 360 -38.13 -17.08 -42.56
C ARG A 360 -38.40 -18.22 -41.56
N HIS A 361 -39.33 -18.13 -40.60
CA HIS A 361 -40.55 -17.27 -40.51
C HIS A 361 -40.83 -16.67 -39.12
N LYS A 362 -41.49 -15.50 -39.10
CA LYS A 362 -42.29 -14.99 -37.96
C LYS A 362 -43.73 -15.52 -38.04
N HIS A 363 -44.38 -15.72 -36.89
CA HIS A 363 -45.74 -15.24 -36.52
C HIS A 363 -45.91 -15.47 -34.99
N ASP A 364 -46.24 -14.45 -34.19
CA ASP A 364 -47.59 -14.08 -33.68
C ASP A 364 -48.20 -15.06 -32.65
N LYS A 365 -49.11 -14.70 -31.71
CA LYS A 365 -49.55 -13.43 -31.06
C LYS A 365 -50.75 -13.79 -30.13
N ARG A 366 -51.09 -12.91 -29.17
CA ARG A 366 -52.33 -12.93 -28.34
C ARG A 366 -52.36 -14.04 -27.27
N ARG A 367 -53.15 -13.97 -26.19
CA ARG A 367 -53.74 -12.88 -25.35
C ARG A 367 -54.38 -13.59 -24.12
N ARG A 368 -54.39 -12.93 -22.96
CA ARG A 368 -55.44 -12.81 -21.92
C ARG A 368 -54.73 -12.31 -20.64
N GLU A 369 -55.08 -11.15 -20.06
CA GLU A 369 -56.31 -10.88 -19.27
C GLU A 369 -56.36 -11.89 -18.10
N GLY A 370 -55.81 -11.56 -16.92
CA GLY A 370 -56.38 -10.70 -15.86
C GLY A 370 -56.41 -11.56 -14.57
N GLY A 371 -56.51 -11.10 -13.34
CA GLY A 371 -56.57 -9.77 -12.71
C GLY A 371 -56.80 -9.99 -11.19
N CYS A 372 -56.67 -8.94 -10.35
CA CYS A 372 -56.98 -8.94 -8.91
C CYS A 372 -56.08 -9.86 -8.02
N GLU A 373 -55.85 -9.58 -6.73
CA GLU A 373 -56.15 -8.38 -5.92
C GLU A 373 -55.14 -8.26 -4.76
N ALA A 374 -55.19 -7.15 -4.04
CA ALA A 374 -54.47 -6.96 -2.79
C ALA A 374 -55.46 -6.61 -1.67
N GLU A 375 -55.30 -7.27 -0.52
CA GLU A 375 -55.52 -6.72 0.83
C GLU A 375 -54.39 -7.26 1.74
#